data_AF-A0A847GTR4-F1
#
_entry.id   AF-A0A847GTR4-F1
#
_cell.length_a   1.000
_cell.length_b   1.000
_cell.length_c   1.000
_cell.angle_alpha   90.00
_cell.angle_beta   90.00
_cell.angle_gamma   90.00
#
_symmetry.space_group_name_H-M   'P 1'
#
loop_
_entity.id
_entity.type
_entity.pdbx_description
1 polymer ?
#
loop_
_entity_poly.entity_id
_entity_poly.type
_entity_poly.pdbx_seq_one_letter_code
_entity_poly.pdbx_strand_id
1 'polypeptide(L)'
;MSKRLANAVEELRAEELRIQGEADELRSQAKSCEAQLKQIRAALVVLGDKPQRKTGKQKPAASKQEVLETMFDILKTNGPVQEAELKDLVADRLASLGKSRIGLALRFSEALADGKFVRGSDGIVSVQTKTMPR
;
A
#
# COMPACT_ATOMS: atom_id res chain seq x y z
N MET A 1 25.31 -32.09 -17.77
CA MET A 1 24.76 -31.22 -16.70
C MET A 1 25.30 -31.76 -15.37
N SER A 2 25.90 -30.93 -14.50
CA SER A 2 26.56 -31.42 -13.27
C SER A 2 25.52 -31.79 -12.20
N LYS A 3 25.70 -32.93 -11.54
CA LYS A 3 24.83 -33.43 -10.46
C LYS A 3 24.61 -32.40 -9.33
N ARG A 4 25.60 -31.54 -9.08
CA ARG A 4 25.50 -30.44 -8.12
C ARG A 4 24.50 -29.36 -8.53
N LEU A 5 24.43 -29.06 -9.83
CA LEU A 5 23.49 -28.06 -10.34
C LEU A 5 22.05 -28.57 -10.27
N ALA A 6 21.83 -29.85 -10.57
CA ALA A 6 20.52 -30.48 -10.45
C ALA A 6 20.01 -30.46 -9.01
N ASN A 7 20.86 -30.80 -8.03
CA ASN A 7 20.49 -30.77 -6.61
C ASN A 7 20.15 -29.35 -6.14
N ALA A 8 20.96 -28.34 -6.50
CA ALA A 8 20.71 -26.96 -6.11
C ALA A 8 19.38 -26.43 -6.67
N VAL A 9 19.00 -26.82 -7.90
CA VAL A 9 17.72 -26.44 -8.49
C VAL A 9 16.54 -27.07 -7.75
N GLU A 10 16.64 -28.34 -7.36
CA GLU A 10 15.59 -29.02 -6.61
C GLU A 10 15.44 -28.45 -5.19
N GLU A 11 16.54 -28.14 -4.51
CA GLU A 11 16.52 -27.45 -3.21
C GLU A 11 15.88 -26.07 -3.30
N LEU A 12 16.21 -25.29 -4.32
CA LEU A 12 15.61 -23.97 -4.54
C LEU A 12 14.11 -24.05 -4.85
N ARG A 13 13.66 -25.05 -5.61
CA ARG A 13 12.24 -25.29 -5.89
C ARG A 13 11.46 -25.68 -4.63
N ALA A 14 12.05 -26.52 -3.79
CA ALA A 14 11.44 -26.91 -2.52
C ALA A 14 11.29 -25.69 -1.59
N GLU A 15 12.31 -24.83 -1.53
CA GLU A 15 12.27 -23.62 -0.73
C GLU A 15 11.29 -22.57 -1.29
N GLU A 16 11.22 -22.40 -2.62
CA GLU A 16 10.21 -21.57 -3.28
C GLU A 16 8.80 -22.02 -2.93
N LEU A 17 8.52 -23.33 -3.01
CA LEU A 17 7.22 -23.89 -2.65
C LEU A 17 6.88 -23.64 -1.17
N ARG A 18 7.87 -23.80 -0.28
CA ARG A 18 7.72 -23.56 1.16
C ARG A 18 7.38 -22.09 1.44
N ILE A 19 8.14 -21.17 0.86
CA ILE A 19 7.93 -19.72 1.02
C ILE A 19 6.58 -19.31 0.44
N GLN A 20 6.19 -19.86 -0.71
CA GLN A 20 4.90 -19.58 -1.34
C GLN A 20 3.74 -20.02 -0.44
N GLY A 21 3.84 -21.21 0.18
CA GLY A 21 2.86 -21.69 1.15
C GLY A 21 2.74 -20.76 2.37
N GLU A 22 3.86 -20.36 2.95
CA GLU A 22 3.90 -19.42 4.09
C GLU A 22 3.27 -18.07 3.72
N ALA A 23 3.54 -17.56 2.52
CA ALA A 23 2.95 -16.32 2.04
C ALA A 23 1.42 -16.41 1.90
N ASP A 24 0.90 -17.54 1.43
CA ASP A 24 -0.55 -17.75 1.28
C ASP A 24 -1.26 -17.94 2.62
N GLU A 25 -0.60 -18.57 3.60
CA GLU A 25 -1.09 -18.64 4.98
C GLU A 25 -1.16 -17.25 5.62
N LEU A 26 -0.09 -16.45 5.52
CA LEU A 26 -0.05 -15.09 6.07
C LEU A 26 -1.12 -14.20 5.43
N ARG A 27 -1.33 -14.30 4.11
CA ARG A 27 -2.44 -13.59 3.43
C ARG A 27 -3.81 -14.00 3.96
N SER A 28 -4.00 -15.29 4.25
CA SER A 28 -5.26 -15.80 4.79
C SER A 28 -5.51 -15.29 6.21
N GLN A 29 -4.46 -15.25 7.04
CA GLN A 29 -4.51 -14.67 8.37
C GLN A 29 -4.81 -13.17 8.32
N ALA A 30 -4.16 -12.42 7.43
CA ALA A 30 -4.41 -10.99 7.25
C ALA A 30 -5.89 -10.71 6.92
N LYS A 31 -6.47 -11.45 5.97
CA LYS A 31 -7.90 -11.34 5.62
C LYS A 31 -8.83 -11.63 6.80
N SER A 32 -8.49 -12.63 7.62
CA SER A 32 -9.25 -12.95 8.84
C SER A 32 -9.21 -11.80 9.84
N CYS A 33 -8.03 -11.27 10.13
CA CYS A 33 -7.85 -10.13 11.03
C CYS A 33 -8.58 -8.88 10.53
N GLU A 34 -8.54 -8.59 9.23
CA GLU A 34 -9.29 -7.48 8.62
C GLU A 34 -10.81 -7.63 8.81
N ALA A 35 -11.34 -8.85 8.62
CA ALA A 35 -12.75 -9.13 8.84
C ALA A 35 -13.15 -8.93 10.31
N GLN A 36 -12.32 -9.38 11.26
CA GLN A 36 -12.53 -9.17 12.69
C GLN A 36 -12.49 -7.68 13.05
N LEU A 37 -11.52 -6.92 12.55
CA LEU A 37 -11.44 -5.47 12.75
C LEU A 37 -12.70 -4.75 12.22
N LYS A 38 -13.21 -5.17 11.06
CA LYS A 38 -14.45 -4.62 10.49
C LYS A 38 -15.64 -4.88 11.41
N GLN A 39 -15.77 -6.08 11.96
CA GLN A 39 -16.83 -6.42 12.91
C GLN A 39 -16.72 -5.60 14.20
N ILE A 40 -15.52 -5.48 14.77
CA ILE A 40 -15.27 -4.67 15.98
C ILE A 40 -15.64 -3.21 15.72
N ARG A 41 -15.19 -2.62 14.60
CA ARG A 41 -15.53 -1.24 14.24
C ARG A 41 -17.03 -1.04 14.08
N ALA A 42 -17.74 -2.00 13.49
CA ALA A 42 -19.20 -1.94 13.37
C ALA A 42 -19.87 -1.99 14.76
N ALA A 43 -19.40 -2.87 15.65
CA ALA A 43 -19.90 -2.98 17.02
C ALA A 43 -19.66 -1.70 17.82
N LEU A 44 -18.48 -1.08 17.72
CA LEU A 44 -18.16 0.19 18.36
C LEU A 44 -19.11 1.32 17.93
N VAL A 45 -19.43 1.39 16.63
CA VAL A 45 -20.40 2.37 16.10
C VAL A 45 -21.80 2.17 16.70
N VAL A 46 -22.26 0.92 16.82
CA VAL A 46 -23.56 0.58 17.41
C VAL A 46 -23.61 0.94 18.90
N LEU A 47 -22.53 0.69 19.63
CA LEU A 47 -22.41 0.96 21.07
C LEU A 47 -22.22 2.46 21.41
N GLY A 48 -22.31 3.34 20.41
CA GLY A 48 -22.24 4.78 20.62
C GLY A 48 -20.83 5.33 20.68
N ASP A 49 -19.79 4.52 20.44
CA ASP A 49 -18.45 4.98 20.11
C ASP A 49 -18.46 5.49 18.65
N LYS A 50 -19.23 6.56 18.44
CA LYS A 50 -19.18 7.32 17.20
C LYS A 50 -17.81 8.00 17.23
N PRO A 51 -16.94 7.82 16.22
CA PRO A 51 -15.75 8.64 16.09
C PRO A 51 -16.23 10.08 16.14
N GLN A 52 -15.86 10.75 17.23
CA GLN A 52 -16.33 12.07 17.60
C GLN A 52 -16.19 12.95 16.35
N ARG A 53 -17.31 13.27 15.68
CA ARG A 53 -17.32 14.26 14.60
C ARG A 53 -17.02 15.58 15.28
N LYS A 54 -15.73 15.85 15.50
CA LYS A 54 -15.26 17.15 15.95
C LYS A 54 -15.70 18.12 14.87
N THR A 55 -16.68 18.95 15.19
CA THR A 55 -17.06 20.17 14.46
C THR A 55 -15.94 21.23 14.56
N GLY A 56 -14.68 20.80 14.61
CA GLY A 56 -13.51 21.65 14.56
C GLY A 56 -13.19 22.00 13.11
N LYS A 57 -12.60 23.19 12.92
CA LYS A 57 -12.06 23.73 11.66
C LYS A 57 -11.73 22.61 10.67
N GLN A 58 -12.43 22.62 9.54
CA GLN A 58 -12.29 21.62 8.48
C GLN A 58 -10.81 21.46 8.15
N LYS A 59 -10.26 20.25 8.33
CA LYS A 59 -8.85 19.97 8.03
C LYS A 59 -8.58 20.38 6.57
N PRO A 60 -7.47 21.07 6.28
CA PRO A 60 -7.16 21.46 4.90
C PRO A 60 -7.00 20.22 4.03
N ALA A 61 -7.53 20.27 2.81
CA ALA A 61 -7.30 19.22 1.81
C ALA A 61 -5.82 19.17 1.43
N ALA A 62 -5.32 17.96 1.10
CA ALA A 62 -3.98 17.82 0.56
C ALA A 62 -3.90 18.39 -0.87
N SER A 63 -2.80 19.08 -1.16
CA SER A 63 -2.45 19.48 -2.53
C SER A 63 -1.93 18.31 -3.34
N LYS A 64 -1.86 18.45 -4.67
CA LYS A 64 -1.26 17.43 -5.55
C LYS A 64 0.20 17.18 -5.16
N GLN A 65 0.95 18.24 -4.86
CA GLN A 65 2.36 18.17 -4.49
C GLN A 65 2.59 17.37 -3.20
N GLU A 66 1.78 17.61 -2.18
CA GLU A 66 1.88 16.86 -0.92
C GLU A 66 1.58 15.37 -1.10
N VAL A 67 0.62 15.04 -2.00
CA VAL A 67 0.32 13.66 -2.35
C VAL A 67 1.48 13.03 -3.12
N LEU A 68 2.09 13.73 -4.08
CA LEU A 68 3.27 13.28 -4.84
C LEU A 68 4.44 12.96 -3.91
N GLU A 69 4.78 13.87 -3.01
CA GLU A 69 5.89 13.71 -2.06
C GLU A 69 5.63 12.53 -1.12
N THR A 70 4.40 12.42 -0.61
CA THR A 70 4.02 11.30 0.27
C THR A 70 4.09 9.97 -0.46
N MET A 71 3.60 9.88 -1.70
CA MET A 71 3.71 8.67 -2.54
C MET A 71 5.16 8.30 -2.81
N PHE A 72 5.99 9.29 -3.16
CA PHE A 72 7.41 9.08 -3.43
C PHE A 72 8.13 8.55 -2.19
N ASP A 73 7.91 9.15 -1.02
CA ASP A 73 8.50 8.69 0.23
C ASP A 73 8.08 7.26 0.57
N ILE A 74 6.78 6.94 0.47
CA ILE A 74 6.26 5.60 0.75
C ILE A 74 6.91 4.58 -0.18
N LEU A 75 6.96 4.85 -1.49
CA LEU A 75 7.55 3.93 -2.46
C LEU A 75 9.07 3.83 -2.34
N LYS A 76 9.75 4.89 -1.85
CA LYS A 76 11.17 4.83 -1.50
C LYS A 76 11.45 3.98 -0.27
N THR A 77 10.58 4.03 0.73
CA THR A 77 10.77 3.29 1.99
C THR A 77 10.33 1.83 1.87
N ASN A 78 9.18 1.59 1.25
CA ASN A 78 8.55 0.26 1.20
C ASN A 78 8.85 -0.50 -0.10
N GLY A 79 9.41 0.18 -1.11
CA GLY A 79 9.54 -0.37 -2.46
C GLY A 79 8.21 -0.36 -3.23
N PRO A 80 8.12 -1.14 -4.32
CA PRO A 80 6.88 -1.27 -5.09
C PRO A 80 5.74 -1.84 -4.25
N VAL A 81 4.56 -1.22 -4.32
CA VAL A 81 3.36 -1.64 -3.59
C VAL A 81 2.13 -1.63 -4.48
N GLN A 82 1.08 -2.35 -4.10
CA GLN A 82 -0.18 -2.33 -4.84
C GLN A 82 -0.84 -0.94 -4.79
N GLU A 83 -1.47 -0.51 -5.89
CA GLU A 83 -2.10 0.82 -5.96
C GLU A 83 -3.13 1.07 -4.86
N ALA A 84 -3.95 0.07 -4.55
CA ALA A 84 -4.95 0.17 -3.49
C ALA A 84 -4.30 0.37 -2.11
N GLU A 85 -3.25 -0.40 -1.83
CA GLU A 85 -2.47 -0.28 -0.60
C GLU A 85 -1.73 1.06 -0.52
N LEU A 86 -1.11 1.50 -1.63
CA LEU A 86 -0.46 2.81 -1.73
C LEU A 86 -1.43 3.94 -1.39
N LYS A 87 -2.66 3.85 -1.88
CA LYS A 87 -3.70 4.85 -1.61
C LYS A 87 -4.05 4.91 -0.12
N ASP A 88 -4.15 3.77 0.55
CA ASP A 88 -4.43 3.70 1.98
C ASP A 88 -3.25 4.23 2.81
N LEU A 89 -2.02 3.85 2.47
CA LEU A 89 -0.79 4.35 3.10
C LEU A 89 -0.65 5.88 2.97
N VAL A 90 -0.94 6.43 1.79
CA VAL A 90 -0.95 7.88 1.54
C VAL A 90 -2.04 8.55 2.37
N ALA A 91 -3.24 7.96 2.43
CA ALA A 91 -4.36 8.51 3.20
C ALA A 91 -4.07 8.55 4.70
N ASP A 92 -3.42 7.53 5.23
CA ASP A 92 -3.04 7.44 6.64
C ASP A 92 -1.91 8.41 6.98
N ARG A 93 -0.89 8.52 6.11
CA ARG A 93 0.23 9.46 6.31
C ARG A 93 -0.19 10.92 6.19
N LEU A 94 -1.07 11.26 5.25
CA LEU A 94 -1.60 12.64 5.16
C LEU A 94 -2.53 12.97 6.34
N ALA A 95 -3.30 11.99 6.82
CA ALA A 95 -4.16 12.18 7.99
C ALA A 95 -3.36 12.44 9.27
N SER A 96 -2.21 11.78 9.45
CA SER A 96 -1.30 12.02 10.59
C SER A 96 -0.64 13.40 10.52
N LEU A 97 -0.42 13.94 9.32
CA LEU A 97 0.00 15.33 9.06
C LEU A 97 -1.14 16.35 9.19
N GLY A 98 -2.32 15.94 9.65
CA GLY A 98 -3.46 16.83 9.86
C GLY A 98 -4.23 17.21 8.60
N LYS A 99 -3.97 16.57 7.45
CA LYS A 99 -4.71 16.81 6.22
C LYS A 99 -6.03 16.05 6.18
N SER A 100 -6.96 16.57 5.39
CA SER A 100 -8.24 15.95 5.10
C SER A 100 -8.12 14.92 3.99
N ARG A 101 -8.97 13.88 4.05
CA ARG A 101 -9.16 12.90 2.96
C ARG A 101 -10.08 13.43 1.84
N ILE A 102 -10.71 14.58 2.04
CA ILE A 102 -11.56 15.23 1.03
C ILE A 102 -10.69 15.56 -0.19
N GLY A 103 -11.12 15.13 -1.38
CA GLY A 103 -10.39 15.35 -2.63
C GLY A 103 -9.14 14.48 -2.81
N LEU A 104 -8.81 13.62 -1.83
CA LEU A 104 -7.60 12.79 -1.91
C LEU A 104 -7.61 11.84 -3.11
N ALA A 105 -8.76 11.21 -3.41
CA ALA A 105 -8.84 10.28 -4.54
C ALA A 105 -8.50 10.97 -5.87
N LEU A 106 -9.01 12.20 -6.07
CA LEU A 106 -8.68 13.01 -7.24
C LEU A 106 -7.19 13.33 -7.28
N ARG A 107 -6.63 13.86 -6.19
CA ARG A 107 -5.22 14.25 -6.09
C ARG A 107 -4.28 13.07 -6.25
N PHE A 108 -4.67 11.90 -5.76
CA PHE A 108 -3.96 10.65 -5.92
C PHE A 108 -3.93 10.19 -7.38
N SER A 109 -5.07 10.24 -8.09
CA SER A 109 -5.10 9.96 -9.53
C SER A 109 -4.26 10.95 -10.34
N GLU A 110 -4.32 12.26 -10.01
CA GLU A 110 -3.48 13.29 -10.63
C GLU A 110 -1.98 13.08 -10.37
N ALA A 111 -1.64 12.57 -9.18
CA ALA A 111 -0.28 12.26 -8.77
C ALA A 111 0.26 10.98 -9.43
N LEU A 112 -0.57 9.94 -9.58
CA LEU A 112 -0.23 8.73 -10.33
C LEU A 112 0.00 8.99 -11.82
N ALA A 113 -0.74 9.95 -12.38
CA ALA A 113 -0.54 10.39 -13.76
C ALA A 113 0.74 11.23 -13.94
N ASP A 114 1.46 11.55 -12.86
CA ASP A 114 2.75 12.21 -12.93
C ASP A 114 3.83 11.24 -13.45
N GLY A 115 4.74 11.73 -14.29
CA GLY A 115 5.78 10.91 -14.90
C GLY A 115 6.79 10.30 -13.91
N LYS A 116 6.69 10.62 -12.61
CA LYS A 116 7.55 10.08 -11.55
C LYS A 116 7.20 8.65 -11.13
N PHE A 117 6.04 8.10 -11.52
CA PHE A 117 5.61 6.76 -11.13
C PHE A 117 5.36 5.87 -12.34
N VAL A 118 5.58 4.57 -12.15
CA VAL A 118 5.26 3.54 -13.14
C VAL A 118 4.24 2.59 -12.53
N ARG A 119 3.14 2.38 -13.27
CA ARG A 119 2.09 1.42 -12.94
C ARG A 119 2.28 0.17 -13.80
N GLY A 120 2.53 -0.96 -13.16
CA GLY A 120 2.53 -2.26 -13.80
C GLY A 120 1.11 -2.70 -14.18
N SER A 121 1.02 -3.65 -15.12
CA SER A 121 -0.26 -4.27 -15.53
C SER A 121 -0.91 -5.09 -14.41
N ASP A 122 -0.13 -5.47 -13.40
CA ASP A 122 -0.52 -6.16 -12.18
C ASP A 122 -1.09 -5.24 -11.08
N GLY A 123 -1.09 -3.92 -11.32
CA GLY A 123 -1.54 -2.92 -10.36
C GLY A 123 -0.48 -2.47 -9.36
N ILE A 124 0.77 -2.95 -9.50
CA ILE A 124 1.88 -2.52 -8.66
C ILE A 124 2.36 -1.15 -9.13
N VAL A 125 2.57 -0.25 -8.18
CA VAL A 125 3.12 1.09 -8.42
C VAL A 125 4.55 1.14 -7.89
N SER A 126 5.43 1.75 -8.66
CA SER A 126 6.84 1.97 -8.31
C SER A 126 7.31 3.36 -8.72
N VAL A 127 8.42 3.83 -8.13
CA VAL A 127 9.07 5.06 -8.59
C VAL A 127 9.72 4.81 -9.95
N GLN A 128 9.54 5.72 -10.90
CA GLN A 128 10.24 5.69 -12.17
C GLN A 128 11.75 5.87 -11.92
N THR A 129 12.49 4.77 -11.95
CA THR A 129 13.95 4.82 -12.02
C THR A 129 14.29 5.23 -13.45
N LYS A 130 14.76 6.47 -13.65
CA LYS A 130 15.39 6.83 -14.92
C LYS A 130 16.50 5.83 -15.18
N THR A 131 16.29 4.91 -16.11
CA THR A 131 17.36 4.23 -16.81
C THR A 131 18.06 5.33 -17.61
N MET A 132 19.12 5.90 -17.04
CA MET A 132 20.06 6.68 -17.84
C MET A 132 20.70 5.68 -18.81
N PRO A 133 20.58 5.87 -20.14
CA PRO A 133 21.42 5.14 -21.07
C PRO A 133 22.87 5.62 -20.84
N ARG A 134 23.78 4.68 -20.61
CA ARG A 134 25.20 4.89 -20.85
C ARG A 134 25.52 4.37 -22.24
#